data_AF-A0A1V4TVY3-F1
#
_entry.id   AF-A0A1V4TVY3-F1
#
_cell.length_a   1.000
_cell.length_b   1.000
_cell.length_c   1.000
_cell.angle_alpha   90.00
_cell.angle_beta   90.00
_cell.angle_gamma   90.00
#
_symmetry.space_group_name_H-M   'P 1'
#
loop_
_entity.id
_entity.type
_entity.pdbx_description
1 polymer ?
#
loop_
_entity_poly.entity_id
_entity_poly.type
_entity_poly.pdbx_seq_one_letter_code
_entity_poly.pdbx_strand_id
1 'polypeptide(L)'
;MILKGRGISKGKGEGEVLMNASATSFLGGVEPSTGRLTDPALGGRSVKGRVFAFPQGRGSTVGSYVLLEMKRQGTLPAALINALAEPIVATGAVMSGVPLVDHIDLSLLRDGDPAVVDGTRGTVELPSVKESHVVSCVVRDGEKVLLLKRSAEVGTFQGYWAAVSGFVEEGDSPQRTAVKELSEETGLDLPIAKEGGMVTVRDRDTIWHIHPFLFEAKAPSVCIDWEHTEFCWVQPQEVKDYQTVPGLAELLHDLL
;
A
#
# COMPACT_ATOMS: atom_id res chain seq x y z
N MET A 1 10.10 6.87 -1.39
CA MET A 1 8.70 7.33 -1.54
C MET A 1 8.33 8.38 -0.50
N ILE A 2 7.38 9.28 -0.80
CA ILE A 2 6.70 10.14 0.18
C ILE A 2 5.20 9.83 0.22
N LEU A 3 4.72 9.33 1.35
CA LEU A 3 3.29 9.21 1.65
C LEU A 3 2.76 10.56 2.16
N LYS A 4 1.60 10.98 1.65
CA LYS A 4 0.92 12.20 2.09
C LYS A 4 -0.24 11.84 2.99
N GLY A 5 -0.31 12.52 4.13
CA GLY A 5 -1.41 12.45 5.06
C GLY A 5 -1.78 13.84 5.54
N ARG A 6 -2.24 13.94 6.78
CA ARG A 6 -2.56 15.20 7.45
C ARG A 6 -1.66 15.40 8.66
N GLY A 7 -0.96 16.53 8.69
CA GLY A 7 -0.13 16.92 9.82
C GLY A 7 -0.98 17.35 11.01
N ILE A 8 -0.76 16.73 12.17
CA ILE A 8 -1.51 17.02 13.41
C ILE A 8 -0.62 17.74 14.43
N SER A 9 0.59 17.23 14.65
CA SER A 9 1.57 17.83 15.56
C SER A 9 2.83 18.15 14.77
N LYS A 10 3.27 19.41 14.85
CA LYS A 10 4.40 19.94 14.07
C LYS A 10 5.74 19.31 14.47
N GLY A 11 6.73 19.51 13.62
CA GLY A 11 8.09 19.02 13.81
C GLY A 11 8.46 17.90 12.86
N LYS A 12 9.71 17.44 12.95
CA LYS A 12 10.26 16.37 12.13
C LYS A 12 10.91 15.32 13.04
N GLY A 13 10.61 14.06 12.79
CA GLY A 13 11.15 12.92 13.53
C GLY A 13 11.61 11.83 12.58
N GLU A 14 12.72 11.18 12.93
CA GLU A 14 13.33 10.14 12.12
C GLU A 14 13.64 8.92 12.99
N GLY A 15 13.41 7.74 12.44
CA GLY A 15 13.73 6.47 13.10
C GLY A 15 13.17 5.28 12.32
N GLU A 16 13.50 4.09 12.81
CA GLU A 16 12.90 2.86 12.31
C GLU A 16 11.42 2.79 12.70
N VAL A 17 10.58 2.39 11.76
CA VAL A 17 9.16 2.13 11.97
C VAL A 17 9.01 0.97 12.95
N LEU A 18 8.20 1.19 13.97
CA LEU A 18 7.68 0.17 14.87
C LEU A 18 6.17 0.15 14.71
N MET A 19 5.63 -0.94 14.18
CA MET A 19 4.20 -1.09 13.94
C MET A 19 3.50 -1.78 15.09
N ASN A 20 2.28 -1.32 15.36
CA ASN A 20 1.27 -2.08 16.08
C ASN A 20 0.04 -2.24 15.20
N ALA A 21 -0.38 -3.48 14.94
CA ALA A 21 -1.57 -3.77 14.15
C ALA A 21 -2.88 -3.41 14.88
N SER A 22 -2.83 -3.27 16.21
CA SER A 22 -3.99 -2.95 17.04
C SER A 22 -4.03 -1.49 17.46
N ALA A 23 -5.23 -1.00 17.80
CA ALA A 23 -5.38 0.31 18.41
C ALA A 23 -4.54 0.41 19.70
N THR A 24 -3.79 1.50 19.86
CA THR A 24 -2.88 1.67 20.99
C THR A 24 -3.45 2.63 22.03
N SER A 25 -3.47 2.20 23.29
CA SER A 25 -3.71 3.09 24.44
C SER A 25 -2.39 3.51 25.04
N PHE A 26 -2.10 4.82 25.10
CA PHE A 26 -0.95 5.28 25.87
C PHE A 26 -1.14 5.07 27.38
N LEU A 27 -2.39 5.02 27.86
CA LEU A 27 -2.68 4.67 29.24
C LEU A 27 -2.67 3.14 29.39
N GLY A 28 -1.64 2.60 30.05
CA GLY A 28 -1.47 1.17 30.30
C GLY A 28 -0.92 0.35 29.13
N GLY A 29 -0.86 0.91 27.91
CA GLY A 29 -0.23 0.28 26.74
C GLY A 29 1.26 0.58 26.59
N VAL A 30 1.76 1.61 27.28
CA VAL A 30 3.17 2.03 27.25
C VAL A 30 3.65 2.31 28.67
N GLU A 31 4.79 1.72 29.04
CA GLU A 31 5.49 2.02 30.29
C GLU A 31 6.27 3.34 30.15
N PRO A 32 5.88 4.44 30.82
CA PRO A 32 6.43 5.77 30.54
C PRO A 32 7.93 5.87 30.84
N SER A 33 8.41 5.16 31.87
CA SER A 33 9.81 5.19 32.30
C SER A 33 10.78 4.54 31.32
N THR A 34 10.30 3.66 30.44
CA THR A 34 11.13 2.88 29.50
C THR A 34 10.71 3.03 28.03
N GLY A 35 9.50 3.51 27.78
CA GLY A 35 8.86 3.52 26.46
C GLY A 35 8.46 2.12 25.97
N ARG A 36 8.55 1.09 26.82
CA ARG A 36 8.21 -0.29 26.42
C ARG A 36 6.70 -0.46 26.26
N LEU A 37 6.32 -1.11 25.17
CA LEU A 37 4.93 -1.48 24.90
C LEU A 37 4.55 -2.70 25.76
N THR A 38 3.34 -2.67 26.31
CA THR A 38 2.82 -3.76 27.15
C THR A 38 2.10 -4.83 26.33
N ASP A 39 1.79 -4.55 25.06
CA ASP A 39 1.19 -5.52 24.15
C ASP A 39 2.13 -6.73 23.97
N PRO A 40 1.70 -7.95 24.36
CA PRO A 40 2.51 -9.16 24.21
C PRO A 40 2.94 -9.42 22.77
N ALA A 41 2.13 -9.04 21.77
CA ALA A 41 2.45 -9.21 20.36
C ALA A 41 3.67 -8.36 19.93
N LEU A 42 3.98 -7.30 20.68
CA LEU A 42 5.10 -6.40 20.42
C LEU A 42 6.34 -6.77 21.23
N GLY A 43 6.30 -7.85 22.04
CA GLY A 43 7.47 -8.44 22.70
C GLY A 43 8.21 -7.50 23.65
N GLY A 44 7.54 -6.49 24.20
CA GLY A 44 8.17 -5.49 25.06
C GLY A 44 9.16 -4.57 24.33
N ARG A 45 9.05 -4.45 22.99
CA ARG A 45 9.77 -3.45 22.19
C ARG A 45 9.47 -2.04 22.72
N SER A 46 10.45 -1.15 22.63
CA SER A 46 10.31 0.24 23.08
C SER A 46 10.05 1.18 21.91
N VAL A 47 9.14 2.12 22.10
CA VAL A 47 8.88 3.20 21.13
C VAL A 47 9.94 4.29 21.19
N LYS A 48 10.82 4.31 22.22
CA LYS A 48 11.82 5.36 22.42
C LYS A 48 12.70 5.54 21.17
N GLY A 49 12.66 6.75 20.60
CA GLY A 49 13.43 7.09 19.39
C GLY A 49 13.00 6.37 18.11
N ARG A 50 11.86 5.66 18.12
CA ARG A 50 11.29 4.98 16.95
C ARG A 50 10.20 5.83 16.31
N VAL A 51 9.89 5.54 15.04
CA VAL A 51 8.67 6.04 14.40
C VAL A 51 7.56 5.04 14.73
N PHE A 52 6.65 5.40 15.62
CA PHE A 52 5.62 4.47 16.09
C PHE A 52 4.33 4.60 15.27
N ALA A 53 3.98 3.52 14.56
CA ALA A 53 2.84 3.48 13.65
C ALA A 53 1.74 2.55 14.17
N PHE A 54 0.51 3.03 14.25
CA PHE A 54 -0.64 2.25 14.75
C PHE A 54 -1.97 2.80 14.22
N PRO A 55 -3.04 1.99 14.05
CA PRO A 55 -4.27 2.42 13.38
C PRO A 55 -4.91 3.65 14.00
N GLN A 56 -5.19 3.58 15.31
CA GLN A 56 -5.88 4.63 16.05
C GLN A 56 -5.52 4.56 17.54
N GLY A 57 -5.72 5.68 18.23
CA GLY A 57 -5.66 5.72 19.68
C GLY A 57 -6.81 4.97 20.34
N ARG A 58 -6.65 4.56 21.60
CA ARG A 58 -7.75 4.06 22.44
C ARG A 58 -7.67 4.68 23.84
N GLY A 59 -8.84 5.01 24.40
CA GLY A 59 -8.96 5.57 25.77
C GLY A 59 -9.79 6.85 25.81
N SER A 60 -10.07 7.38 27.01
CA SER A 60 -11.11 8.40 27.18
C SER A 60 -10.64 9.78 27.68
N THR A 61 -9.45 9.93 28.30
CA THR A 61 -9.00 11.28 28.75
C THR A 61 -7.49 11.38 29.08
N VAL A 62 -6.88 10.39 29.73
CA VAL A 62 -5.58 10.57 30.43
C VAL A 62 -4.36 10.21 29.57
N GLY A 63 -4.54 9.58 28.40
CA GLY A 63 -3.43 9.11 27.55
C GLY A 63 -2.48 10.22 27.08
N SER A 64 -2.95 11.47 26.99
CA SER A 64 -2.12 12.63 26.64
C SER A 64 -1.04 12.93 27.68
N TYR A 65 -1.31 12.69 28.97
CA TYR A 65 -0.35 12.91 30.05
C TYR A 65 0.78 11.88 30.05
N VAL A 66 0.55 10.70 29.49
CA VAL A 66 1.60 9.67 29.38
C VAL A 66 2.71 10.14 28.43
N LEU A 67 2.37 10.76 27.30
CA LEU A 67 3.37 11.34 26.40
C LEU A 67 4.16 12.48 27.07
N LEU A 68 3.51 13.29 27.92
CA LEU A 68 4.21 14.30 28.72
C LEU A 68 5.15 13.69 29.75
N GLU A 69 4.75 12.62 30.42
CA GLU A 69 5.62 11.90 31.35
C GLU A 69 6.82 11.29 30.60
N MET A 70 6.58 10.66 29.44
CA MET A 70 7.66 10.13 28.59
C MET A 70 8.61 11.23 28.13
N LYS A 71 8.12 12.45 27.87
CA LYS A 71 8.98 13.61 27.60
C LYS A 71 9.92 13.89 28.76
N ARG A 72 9.39 13.93 29.99
CA ARG A 72 10.18 14.14 31.21
C ARG A 72 11.21 13.03 31.42
N GLN A 73 10.87 11.79 31.06
CA GLN A 73 11.74 10.62 31.18
C GLN A 73 12.70 10.44 29.99
N GLY A 74 12.57 11.22 28.91
CA GLY A 74 13.39 11.06 27.71
C GLY A 74 13.15 9.73 26.98
N THR A 75 11.91 9.26 26.95
CA THR A 75 11.50 7.97 26.36
C THR A 75 10.52 8.11 25.20
N LEU A 76 10.30 9.33 24.71
CA LEU A 76 9.40 9.62 23.60
C LEU A 76 9.77 8.86 22.32
N PRO A 77 8.77 8.50 21.49
CA PRO A 77 9.01 8.17 20.11
C PRO A 77 9.55 9.37 19.34
N ALA A 78 10.28 9.08 18.26
CA ALA A 78 10.77 10.10 17.33
C ALA A 78 9.61 10.77 16.59
N ALA A 79 8.59 9.98 16.21
CA ALA A 79 7.35 10.46 15.61
C ALA A 79 6.23 9.43 15.75
N LEU A 80 5.00 9.86 15.48
CA LEU A 80 3.81 9.01 15.42
C LEU A 80 3.21 9.02 14.01
N ILE A 81 2.69 7.86 13.59
CA ILE A 81 1.92 7.70 12.36
C ILE A 81 0.60 7.00 12.69
N ASN A 82 -0.53 7.57 12.26
CA ASN A 82 -1.83 6.94 12.42
C ASN A 82 -2.57 6.76 11.08
N ALA A 83 -3.42 5.74 11.02
CA ALA A 83 -4.46 5.69 9.99
C ALA A 83 -5.48 6.81 10.26
N LEU A 84 -5.93 6.91 11.52
CA LEU A 84 -6.76 8.00 11.98
C LEU A 84 -6.37 8.39 13.42
N ALA A 85 -5.99 9.65 13.63
CA ALA A 85 -5.62 10.11 14.97
C ALA A 85 -6.84 10.48 15.80
N GLU A 86 -6.92 9.91 17.00
CA GLU A 86 -7.89 10.30 18.01
C GLU A 86 -7.47 11.63 18.69
N PRO A 87 -8.42 12.49 19.12
CA PRO A 87 -8.11 13.78 19.75
C PRO A 87 -7.16 13.70 20.95
N ILE A 88 -7.19 12.60 21.71
CA ILE A 88 -6.35 12.40 22.89
C ILE A 88 -4.88 12.16 22.49
N VAL A 89 -4.65 11.37 21.43
CA VAL A 89 -3.30 11.13 20.90
C VAL A 89 -2.77 12.43 20.28
N ALA A 90 -3.61 13.12 19.50
CA ALA A 90 -3.28 14.41 18.91
C ALA A 90 -2.86 15.43 19.99
N THR A 91 -3.65 15.58 21.05
CA THR A 91 -3.36 16.49 22.17
C THR A 91 -2.06 16.11 22.86
N GLY A 92 -1.86 14.82 23.17
CA GLY A 92 -0.64 14.34 23.78
C GLY A 92 0.61 14.59 22.93
N ALA A 93 0.52 14.35 21.62
CA ALA A 93 1.60 14.59 20.66
C ALA A 93 1.96 16.07 20.59
N VAL A 94 0.96 16.96 20.50
CA VAL A 94 1.16 18.42 20.47
C VAL A 94 1.78 18.92 21.77
N MET A 95 1.27 18.51 22.94
CA MET A 95 1.79 18.94 24.24
C MET A 95 3.22 18.43 24.49
N SER A 96 3.52 17.20 24.04
CA SER A 96 4.86 16.62 24.18
C SER A 96 5.84 17.07 23.10
N GLY A 97 5.36 17.65 21.99
CA GLY A 97 6.18 18.06 20.85
C GLY A 97 6.65 16.88 20.00
N VAL A 98 5.90 15.77 20.01
CA VAL A 98 6.13 14.63 19.12
C VAL A 98 5.45 14.91 17.78
N PRO A 99 6.17 14.85 16.65
CA PRO A 99 5.57 14.95 15.32
C PRO A 99 4.52 13.87 15.09
N LEU A 100 3.37 14.23 14.54
CA LEU A 100 2.28 13.29 14.25
C LEU A 100 1.67 13.60 12.88
N VAL A 101 1.59 12.57 12.05
CA VAL A 101 0.85 12.55 10.78
C VAL A 101 -0.22 11.46 10.85
N ASP A 102 -1.44 11.78 10.44
CA ASP A 102 -2.51 10.80 10.28
C ASP A 102 -3.01 10.72 8.82
N HIS A 103 -4.04 9.92 8.53
CA HIS A 103 -4.48 9.60 7.16
C HIS A 103 -3.41 8.88 6.33
N ILE A 104 -2.60 8.03 6.98
CA ILE A 104 -1.63 7.19 6.31
C ILE A 104 -2.17 5.77 6.25
N ASP A 105 -2.19 5.17 5.06
CA ASP A 105 -2.45 3.74 4.93
C ASP A 105 -1.26 2.95 5.49
N LEU A 106 -1.48 2.33 6.66
CA LEU A 106 -0.46 1.55 7.35
C LEU A 106 -0.13 0.24 6.62
N SER A 107 -0.97 -0.20 5.67
CA SER A 107 -0.69 -1.36 4.83
C SER A 107 0.57 -1.17 3.97
N LEU A 108 0.99 0.10 3.76
CA LEU A 108 2.17 0.47 2.99
C LEU A 108 3.47 0.48 3.81
N LEU A 109 3.38 0.34 5.12
CA LEU A 109 4.52 0.35 6.03
C LEU A 109 4.95 -1.07 6.42
N ARG A 110 6.22 -1.25 6.73
CA ARG A 110 6.77 -2.48 7.33
C ARG A 110 7.56 -2.15 8.59
N ASP A 111 7.56 -3.09 9.54
CA ASP A 111 8.43 -3.01 10.73
C ASP A 111 9.90 -2.89 10.28
N GLY A 112 10.62 -1.92 10.85
CA GLY A 112 12.02 -1.66 10.52
C GLY A 112 12.26 -0.74 9.32
N ASP A 113 11.21 -0.30 8.61
CA ASP A 113 11.39 0.71 7.55
C ASP A 113 12.03 1.97 8.13
N PRO A 114 13.12 2.50 7.56
CA PRO A 114 13.58 3.85 7.91
C PRO A 114 12.51 4.85 7.46
N ALA A 115 12.05 5.69 8.37
CA ALA A 115 11.02 6.68 8.07
C ALA A 115 11.39 8.06 8.62
N VAL A 116 11.03 9.06 7.84
CA VAL A 116 11.13 10.47 8.19
C VAL A 116 9.73 11.06 8.18
N VAL A 117 9.22 11.40 9.36
CA VAL A 117 7.88 11.96 9.55
C VAL A 117 7.98 13.46 9.72
N ASP A 118 7.34 14.21 8.83
CA ASP A 118 7.20 15.66 8.93
C ASP A 118 5.73 15.99 9.24
N GLY A 119 5.46 16.21 10.53
CA GLY A 119 4.14 16.58 11.01
C GLY A 119 3.74 18.02 10.66
N THR A 120 4.66 18.84 10.17
CA THR A 120 4.38 20.19 9.66
C THR A 120 3.85 20.13 8.23
N ARG A 121 4.47 19.30 7.40
CA ARG A 121 4.07 19.09 5.99
C ARG A 121 2.99 18.03 5.83
N GLY A 122 2.75 17.20 6.85
CA GLY A 122 1.82 16.08 6.77
C GLY A 122 2.35 14.93 5.91
N THR A 123 3.65 14.66 5.97
CA THR A 123 4.29 13.67 5.08
C THR A 123 5.08 12.62 5.85
N VAL A 124 5.08 11.40 5.34
CA VAL A 124 5.95 10.30 5.78
C VAL A 124 6.82 9.89 4.61
N GLU A 125 8.11 10.19 4.70
CA GLU A 125 9.10 9.77 3.72
C GLU A 125 9.68 8.41 4.12
N LEU A 126 9.78 7.52 3.15
CA LEU A 126 10.33 6.17 3.25
C LEU A 126 11.52 6.07 2.27
N PRO A 127 12.75 6.36 2.71
CA PRO A 127 13.90 6.51 1.82
C PRO A 127 14.33 5.20 1.13
N SER A 128 14.13 4.06 1.79
CA SER A 128 14.46 2.73 1.24
C SER A 128 13.38 2.17 0.32
N VAL A 129 12.29 2.92 0.10
CA VAL A 129 11.09 2.44 -0.58
C VAL A 129 10.99 3.00 -1.98
N LYS A 130 10.97 2.09 -2.96
CA LYS A 130 10.80 2.39 -4.38
C LYS A 130 9.32 2.43 -4.75
N GLU A 131 9.02 3.15 -5.81
CA GLU A 131 7.70 3.25 -6.42
C GLU A 131 7.77 2.64 -7.82
N SER A 132 6.72 1.93 -8.22
CA SER A 132 6.60 1.40 -9.58
C SER A 132 5.14 1.44 -10.00
N HIS A 133 4.91 1.89 -11.23
CA HIS A 133 3.59 1.95 -11.83
C HIS A 133 3.43 0.84 -12.85
N VAL A 134 2.30 0.15 -12.80
CA VAL A 134 1.97 -0.94 -13.73
C VAL A 134 0.54 -0.78 -14.20
N VAL A 135 0.27 -1.16 -15.45
CA VAL A 135 -1.09 -1.29 -15.97
C VAL A 135 -1.55 -2.74 -15.84
N SER A 136 -2.85 -2.94 -15.64
CA SER A 136 -3.46 -4.26 -15.73
C SER A 136 -4.72 -4.16 -16.58
N CYS A 137 -4.69 -4.81 -17.72
CA CYS A 137 -5.64 -4.63 -18.81
C CYS A 137 -6.51 -5.88 -18.93
N VAL A 138 -7.75 -5.79 -18.44
CA VAL A 138 -8.76 -6.84 -18.55
C VAL A 138 -9.45 -6.70 -19.90
N VAL A 139 -9.42 -7.76 -20.70
CA VAL A 139 -10.17 -7.84 -21.96
C VAL A 139 -11.40 -8.70 -21.75
N ARG A 140 -12.59 -8.15 -22.05
CA ARG A 140 -13.87 -8.82 -21.92
C ARG A 140 -14.49 -9.10 -23.28
N ASP A 141 -15.05 -10.29 -23.46
CA ASP A 141 -15.90 -10.66 -24.60
C ASP A 141 -17.19 -11.29 -24.06
N GLY A 142 -18.28 -10.51 -24.07
CA GLY A 142 -19.55 -10.92 -23.48
C GLY A 142 -19.46 -11.11 -21.96
N GLU A 143 -19.56 -12.33 -21.47
CA GLU A 143 -19.45 -12.66 -20.03
C GLU A 143 -18.09 -13.24 -19.63
N LYS A 144 -17.17 -13.33 -20.60
CA LYS A 144 -15.85 -13.93 -20.37
C LYS A 144 -14.77 -12.87 -20.37
N VAL A 145 -13.68 -13.16 -19.65
CA VAL A 145 -12.45 -12.39 -19.64
C VAL A 145 -11.30 -13.23 -20.18
N LEU A 146 -10.37 -12.55 -20.85
CA LEU A 146 -9.13 -13.14 -21.33
C LEU A 146 -8.15 -13.30 -20.17
N LEU A 147 -7.64 -14.50 -19.99
CA LEU A 147 -6.47 -14.77 -19.16
C LEU A 147 -5.32 -15.24 -20.04
N LEU A 148 -4.12 -14.78 -19.70
CA LEU A 148 -2.87 -15.16 -20.34
C LEU A 148 -1.98 -15.89 -19.33
N LYS A 149 -1.40 -17.01 -19.74
CA LYS A 149 -0.49 -17.79 -18.89
C LYS A 149 0.94 -17.34 -19.13
N ARG A 150 1.54 -16.75 -18.10
CA ARG A 150 2.90 -16.19 -18.13
C ARG A 150 3.94 -17.26 -18.44
N SER A 151 4.87 -16.96 -19.34
CA SER A 151 5.91 -17.87 -19.79
C SER A 151 7.02 -18.05 -18.74
N ALA A 152 8.02 -18.88 -19.05
CA ALA A 152 9.21 -19.03 -18.22
C ALA A 152 10.24 -17.90 -18.44
N GLU A 153 10.05 -17.08 -19.49
CA GLU A 153 11.00 -16.04 -19.91
C GLU A 153 10.77 -14.72 -19.16
N VAL A 154 9.58 -14.53 -18.57
CA VAL A 154 9.27 -13.34 -17.76
C VAL A 154 9.93 -13.40 -16.38
N GLY A 155 10.18 -12.23 -15.79
CA GLY A 155 10.95 -12.11 -14.54
C GLY A 155 10.20 -12.55 -13.26
N THR A 156 8.88 -12.57 -13.25
CA THR A 156 8.06 -12.85 -12.06
C THR A 156 6.79 -13.65 -12.39
N PHE A 157 6.29 -14.41 -11.41
CA PHE A 157 5.05 -15.19 -11.53
C PHE A 157 4.99 -16.11 -12.77
N GLN A 158 6.11 -16.76 -13.10
CA GLN A 158 6.21 -17.69 -14.21
C GLN A 158 5.18 -18.83 -14.07
N GLY A 159 4.43 -19.11 -15.13
CA GLY A 159 3.38 -20.12 -15.16
C GLY A 159 2.04 -19.71 -14.53
N TYR A 160 1.94 -18.50 -13.96
CA TYR A 160 0.69 -17.99 -13.40
C TYR A 160 -0.17 -17.35 -14.50
N TRP A 161 -1.48 -17.37 -14.29
CA TRP A 161 -2.46 -16.69 -15.14
C TRP A 161 -2.62 -15.22 -14.73
N ALA A 162 -2.67 -14.34 -15.72
CA ALA A 162 -2.77 -12.89 -15.51
C ALA A 162 -3.69 -12.26 -16.56
N ALA A 163 -4.07 -11.01 -16.29
CA ALA A 163 -4.48 -10.08 -17.34
C ALA A 163 -3.24 -9.57 -18.09
N VAL A 164 -3.44 -8.86 -19.20
CA VAL A 164 -2.36 -8.12 -19.88
C VAL A 164 -1.74 -7.12 -18.91
N SER A 165 -0.41 -7.01 -18.84
CA SER A 165 0.24 -6.19 -17.82
C SER A 165 1.59 -5.67 -18.25
N GLY A 166 1.83 -4.37 -18.07
CA GLY A 166 3.12 -3.77 -18.35
C GLY A 166 3.50 -2.65 -17.40
N PHE A 167 4.79 -2.30 -17.40
CA PHE A 167 5.32 -1.22 -16.59
C PHE A 167 5.07 0.13 -17.27
N VAL A 168 4.65 1.12 -16.49
CA VAL A 168 4.55 2.50 -16.97
C VAL A 168 5.93 3.15 -16.83
N GLU A 169 6.53 3.50 -17.96
CA GLU A 169 7.82 4.21 -17.99
C GLU A 169 7.68 5.65 -17.50
N GLU A 170 8.79 6.23 -17.03
CA GLU A 170 8.81 7.60 -16.55
C GLU A 170 8.42 8.59 -17.66
N GLY A 171 7.36 9.35 -17.41
CA GLY A 171 6.83 10.34 -18.36
C GLY A 171 5.78 9.79 -19.34
N ASP A 172 5.50 8.49 -19.34
CA ASP A 172 4.38 7.94 -20.11
C ASP A 172 3.06 8.02 -19.35
N SER A 173 1.93 7.98 -20.07
CA SER A 173 0.61 7.90 -19.44
C SER A 173 0.17 6.45 -19.28
N PRO A 174 -0.43 6.07 -18.13
CA PRO A 174 -0.96 4.71 -17.93
C PRO A 174 -1.91 4.26 -19.05
N GLN A 175 -2.72 5.16 -19.59
CA GLN A 175 -3.63 4.87 -20.71
C GLN A 175 -2.88 4.48 -21.99
N ARG A 176 -1.79 5.20 -22.30
CA ARG A 176 -0.99 4.92 -23.50
C ARG A 176 -0.24 3.60 -23.35
N THR A 177 0.34 3.37 -22.17
CA THR A 177 0.96 2.09 -21.84
C THR A 177 -0.08 0.96 -21.96
N ALA A 178 -1.29 1.10 -21.40
CA ALA A 178 -2.33 0.07 -21.49
C ALA A 178 -2.69 -0.35 -22.91
N VAL A 179 -2.85 0.61 -23.83
CA VAL A 179 -3.14 0.33 -25.26
C VAL A 179 -1.94 -0.33 -25.94
N LYS A 180 -0.72 0.13 -25.63
CA LYS A 180 0.52 -0.44 -26.16
C LYS A 180 0.67 -1.90 -25.74
N GLU A 181 0.61 -2.19 -24.45
CA GLU A 181 0.77 -3.54 -23.89
C GLU A 181 -0.34 -4.48 -24.40
N LEU A 182 -1.58 -4.00 -24.52
CA LEU A 182 -2.65 -4.78 -25.13
C LEU A 182 -2.31 -5.19 -26.57
N SER A 183 -1.84 -4.24 -27.38
CA SER A 183 -1.47 -4.53 -28.76
C SER A 183 -0.27 -5.46 -28.86
N GLU A 184 0.73 -5.31 -27.99
CA GLU A 184 1.97 -6.10 -28.02
C GLU A 184 1.72 -7.54 -27.54
N GLU A 185 1.03 -7.72 -26.42
CA GLU A 185 0.81 -9.04 -25.81
C GLU A 185 -0.33 -9.85 -26.44
N THR A 186 -1.27 -9.20 -27.15
CA THR A 186 -2.47 -9.89 -27.68
C THR A 186 -2.76 -9.63 -29.15
N GLY A 187 -2.09 -8.66 -29.77
CA GLY A 187 -2.39 -8.20 -31.13
C GLY A 187 -3.71 -7.44 -31.26
N LEU A 188 -4.36 -7.07 -30.16
CA LEU A 188 -5.65 -6.37 -30.17
C LEU A 188 -5.47 -4.85 -30.18
N ASP A 189 -6.21 -4.18 -31.05
CA ASP A 189 -6.33 -2.72 -31.10
C ASP A 189 -7.75 -2.31 -30.71
N LEU A 190 -7.94 -2.04 -29.42
CA LEU A 190 -9.23 -1.72 -28.81
C LEU A 190 -9.12 -0.42 -28.01
N PRO A 191 -10.16 0.44 -28.02
CA PRO A 191 -10.21 1.58 -27.13
C PRO A 191 -10.47 1.12 -25.68
N ILE A 192 -9.95 1.88 -24.71
CA ILE A 192 -10.28 1.69 -23.29
C ILE A 192 -11.78 1.91 -23.10
N ALA A 193 -12.47 0.91 -22.55
CA ALA A 193 -13.90 0.98 -22.24
C ALA A 193 -14.15 1.59 -20.85
N LYS A 194 -13.30 1.27 -19.87
CA LYS A 194 -13.40 1.81 -18.50
C LYS A 194 -12.02 1.86 -17.84
N GLU A 195 -11.77 2.91 -17.06
CA GLU A 195 -10.61 3.05 -16.18
C GLU A 195 -11.04 2.73 -14.75
N GLY A 196 -10.29 1.85 -14.09
CA GLY A 196 -10.48 1.51 -12.67
C GLY A 196 -9.80 2.51 -11.75
N GLY A 197 -10.14 2.44 -10.46
CA GLY A 197 -9.40 3.18 -9.43
C GLY A 197 -7.97 2.61 -9.28
N MET A 198 -6.98 3.49 -9.13
CA MET A 198 -5.60 3.05 -8.88
C MET A 198 -5.50 2.29 -7.56
N VAL A 199 -4.98 1.07 -7.61
CA VAL A 199 -4.76 0.22 -6.43
C VAL A 199 -3.29 0.33 -6.03
N THR A 200 -3.02 0.56 -4.75
CA THR A 200 -1.65 0.67 -4.24
C THR A 200 -1.35 -0.48 -3.30
N VAL A 201 -0.31 -1.25 -3.60
CA VAL A 201 0.08 -2.44 -2.82
C VAL A 201 1.56 -2.39 -2.49
N ARG A 202 1.91 -2.79 -1.27
CA ARG A 202 3.29 -2.88 -0.81
C ARG A 202 3.79 -4.32 -0.91
N ASP A 203 4.83 -4.54 -1.71
CA ASP A 203 5.61 -5.79 -1.71
C ASP A 203 7.08 -5.50 -1.40
N ARG A 204 7.58 -6.09 -0.30
CA ARG A 204 8.95 -5.90 0.21
C ARG A 204 9.36 -4.43 0.29
N ASP A 205 10.32 -3.99 -0.54
CA ASP A 205 10.88 -2.64 -0.64
C ASP A 205 10.25 -1.80 -1.75
N THR A 206 9.25 -2.33 -2.46
CA THR A 206 8.56 -1.64 -3.56
C THR A 206 7.07 -1.40 -3.26
N ILE A 207 6.58 -0.20 -3.56
CA ILE A 207 5.15 0.12 -3.62
C ILE A 207 4.74 0.10 -5.08
N TRP A 208 3.75 -0.73 -5.37
CA TRP A 208 3.17 -0.95 -6.69
C TRP A 208 1.89 -0.15 -6.82
N HIS A 209 1.85 0.73 -7.81
CA HIS A 209 0.66 1.48 -8.22
C HIS A 209 0.08 0.82 -9.47
N ILE A 210 -0.96 0.02 -9.26
CA ILE A 210 -1.64 -0.73 -10.32
C ILE A 210 -2.75 0.14 -10.89
N HIS A 211 -2.74 0.36 -12.20
CA HIS A 211 -3.73 1.11 -12.97
C HIS A 211 -4.60 0.12 -13.76
N PRO A 212 -5.82 -0.19 -13.30
CA PRO A 212 -6.68 -1.15 -13.96
C PRO A 212 -7.41 -0.54 -15.16
N PHE A 213 -7.48 -1.28 -16.27
CA PHE A 213 -8.22 -0.90 -17.48
C PHE A 213 -9.08 -2.04 -17.97
N LEU A 214 -10.28 -1.72 -18.45
CA LEU A 214 -11.18 -2.66 -19.11
C LEU A 214 -11.25 -2.33 -20.60
N PHE A 215 -11.14 -3.37 -21.42
CA PHE A 215 -11.33 -3.35 -22.86
C PHE A 215 -12.48 -4.28 -23.24
N GLU A 216 -13.34 -3.84 -24.14
CA GLU A 216 -14.49 -4.62 -24.63
C GLU A 216 -14.21 -5.10 -26.05
N ALA A 217 -14.19 -6.41 -26.23
CA ALA A 217 -14.00 -7.08 -27.50
C ALA A 217 -15.30 -7.74 -27.98
N LYS A 218 -15.34 -8.10 -29.27
CA LYS A 218 -16.43 -8.89 -29.86
C LYS A 218 -15.82 -9.99 -30.72
N ALA A 219 -15.81 -11.22 -30.21
CA ALA A 219 -15.17 -12.37 -30.87
C ALA A 219 -13.75 -12.05 -31.40
N PRO A 220 -12.82 -11.60 -30.53
CA PRO A 220 -11.50 -11.17 -30.96
C PRO A 220 -10.63 -12.33 -31.46
N SER A 221 -9.70 -12.01 -32.37
CA SER A 221 -8.59 -12.91 -32.74
C SER A 221 -7.35 -12.53 -31.93
N VAL A 222 -7.02 -13.32 -30.92
CA VAL A 222 -5.87 -13.10 -30.04
C VAL A 222 -4.62 -13.75 -30.63
N CYS A 223 -3.53 -12.98 -30.70
CA CYS A 223 -2.18 -13.45 -31.01
C CYS A 223 -1.27 -13.11 -29.85
N ILE A 224 -0.93 -14.11 -29.02
CA ILE A 224 -0.04 -13.90 -27.87
C ILE A 224 1.43 -13.81 -28.29
N ASP A 225 2.22 -13.07 -27.52
CA ASP A 225 3.65 -12.92 -27.71
C ASP A 225 4.48 -13.87 -26.81
N TRP A 226 5.79 -13.68 -26.76
CA TRP A 226 6.73 -14.53 -26.02
C TRP A 226 6.55 -14.47 -24.49
N GLU A 227 5.89 -13.43 -23.97
CA GLU A 227 5.60 -13.33 -22.54
C GLU A 227 4.59 -14.37 -22.07
N HIS A 228 3.88 -15.01 -23.00
CA HIS A 228 2.78 -15.92 -22.69
C HIS A 228 2.89 -17.23 -23.47
N THR A 229 2.53 -18.34 -22.82
CA THR A 229 2.54 -19.67 -23.47
C THR A 229 1.16 -20.10 -23.94
N GLU A 230 0.11 -19.63 -23.27
CA GLU A 230 -1.27 -20.06 -23.48
C GLU A 230 -2.24 -18.92 -23.13
N PHE A 231 -3.45 -18.94 -23.67
CA PHE A 231 -4.53 -18.07 -23.26
C PHE A 231 -5.85 -18.83 -23.13
N CYS A 232 -6.77 -18.31 -22.31
CA CYS A 232 -8.12 -18.85 -22.21
C CYS A 232 -9.15 -17.74 -21.96
N TRP A 233 -10.42 -18.03 -22.29
CA TRP A 233 -11.57 -17.18 -22.01
C TRP A 233 -12.42 -17.84 -20.94
N VAL A 234 -12.54 -17.17 -19.79
CA VAL A 234 -13.21 -17.73 -18.60
C VAL A 234 -14.23 -16.76 -18.06
N GLN A 235 -15.24 -17.25 -17.35
CA GLN A 235 -16.10 -16.36 -16.58
C GLN A 235 -15.31 -15.77 -15.39
N PRO A 236 -15.56 -14.52 -14.99
CA PRO A 236 -14.87 -13.90 -13.85
C PRO A 236 -14.92 -14.74 -12.56
N GLN A 237 -16.00 -15.48 -12.34
CA GLN A 237 -16.18 -16.34 -11.16
C GLN A 237 -15.32 -17.61 -11.18
N GLU A 238 -14.89 -18.06 -12.35
CA GLU A 238 -14.04 -19.24 -12.57
C GLU A 238 -12.56 -18.92 -12.37
N VAL A 239 -12.18 -17.63 -12.31
CA VAL A 239 -10.78 -17.18 -12.16
C VAL A 239 -10.13 -17.74 -10.89
N LYS A 240 -10.91 -17.96 -9.83
CA LYS A 240 -10.46 -18.58 -8.57
C LYS A 240 -9.95 -20.02 -8.74
N ASP A 241 -10.34 -20.69 -9.82
CA ASP A 241 -9.94 -22.07 -10.12
C ASP A 241 -8.60 -22.12 -10.87
N TYR A 242 -8.03 -20.96 -11.21
CA TYR A 242 -6.73 -20.80 -11.86
C TYR A 242 -5.67 -20.31 -10.88
N GLN A 243 -4.44 -20.77 -11.07
CA GLN A 243 -3.28 -20.21 -10.36
C GLN A 243 -2.96 -18.83 -10.94
N THR A 244 -3.46 -17.77 -10.31
CA THR A 244 -3.40 -16.40 -10.83
C THR A 244 -2.43 -15.51 -10.07
N VAL A 245 -1.95 -14.45 -10.73
CA VAL A 245 -1.17 -13.41 -10.07
C VAL A 245 -1.96 -12.78 -8.92
N PRO A 246 -1.30 -12.39 -7.81
CA PRO A 246 -1.99 -11.80 -6.66
C PRO A 246 -2.82 -10.57 -7.04
N GLY A 247 -4.04 -10.47 -6.51
CA GLY A 247 -4.92 -9.32 -6.70
C GLY A 247 -5.79 -9.33 -7.97
N LEU A 248 -5.64 -10.33 -8.85
CA LEU A 248 -6.41 -10.39 -10.10
C LEU A 248 -7.92 -10.52 -9.87
N ALA A 249 -8.34 -11.34 -8.91
CA ALA A 249 -9.75 -11.57 -8.63
C ALA A 249 -10.43 -10.31 -8.08
N GLU A 250 -9.74 -9.60 -7.17
CA GLU A 250 -10.18 -8.32 -6.62
C GLU A 250 -10.27 -7.26 -7.72
N LEU A 251 -9.27 -7.18 -8.59
CA LEU A 251 -9.25 -6.25 -9.72
C LEU A 251 -10.42 -6.48 -10.67
N LEU A 252 -10.75 -7.75 -10.98
CA LEU A 252 -11.91 -8.08 -11.80
C LEU A 252 -13.22 -7.68 -11.14
N HIS A 253 -13.34 -7.85 -9.81
CA HIS A 253 -14.52 -7.45 -9.06
C HIS A 253 -14.78 -5.93 -9.12
N ASP A 254 -13.72 -5.12 -9.09
CA ASP A 254 -13.83 -3.66 -9.15
C ASP A 254 -14.12 -3.14 -10.58
N LEU A 255 -13.66 -3.85 -11.60
CA LEU A 255 -13.79 -3.44 -13.00
C LEU A 255 -15.13 -3.84 -13.65
N LEU A 256 -15.70 -4.99 -13.31
CA LEU A 256 -16.87 -5.59 -14.01
C LEU A 256 -18.21 -5.37 -13.30
#